data_AF-A0A158DYU1-F1
#
_entry.id   AF-A0A158DYU1-F1
#
_cell.length_a   1.000
_cell.length_b   1.000
_cell.length_c   1.000
_cell.angle_alpha   90.00
_cell.angle_beta   90.00
_cell.angle_gamma   90.00
#
_symmetry.space_group_name_H-M   'P 1'
#
loop_
_entity.id
_entity.type
_entity.pdbx_description
1 polymer ?
#
loop_
_entity_poly.entity_id
_entity_poly.type
_entity_poly.pdbx_seq_one_letter_code
_entity_poly.pdbx_strand_id
1 'polypeptide(L)'
;MDAQASTQGNATTAPVTAAGAEAAATTVVGDMAAETGPAGNGRTSPAPQQPQDGAAKPQQAAAPQTLEEQLQVRQLELQQIQSRLTTLQSDIKELQSGINDVAQAKKSYDASLPNADQNQKALSAASQVTLESAKAKLDAATIETIDAAITAYDGATKQLTENEKNARTTVQTTAKAAWDAAQAVPPAQDDVDAQKDLPKKLAAMLKDVTGLIEQGKNAFTQGDFAASYFYAKEAVTLVTTTAIPKPDEYETELRRLSGELETSKHDATDSKVAADGAQAALKQASAALAAQTSARRAAILAQIKKA
;
A
#
# COMPACT_ATOMS: atom_id res chain seq x y z
N MET A 1 -52.66 -57.69 -28.33
CA MET A 1 -52.42 -56.25 -28.10
C MET A 1 -50.95 -56.10 -27.86
N ASP A 2 -50.35 -55.32 -28.75
CA ASP A 2 -48.95 -55.35 -29.16
C ASP A 2 -47.96 -54.79 -28.12
N ALA A 3 -46.72 -55.17 -28.39
CA ALA A 3 -45.50 -54.96 -27.62
C ALA A 3 -45.14 -53.49 -27.34
N GLN A 4 -44.31 -53.27 -26.32
CA GLN A 4 -43.06 -52.50 -26.50
C GLN A 4 -42.07 -52.67 -25.35
N ALA A 5 -40.82 -52.95 -25.72
CA ALA A 5 -39.63 -52.93 -24.88
C ALA A 5 -39.09 -51.49 -24.75
N SER A 6 -38.40 -51.18 -23.65
CA SER A 6 -37.50 -50.02 -23.59
C SER A 6 -36.26 -50.33 -22.76
N THR A 7 -35.12 -50.21 -23.44
CA THR A 7 -33.74 -50.43 -23.01
C THR A 7 -33.17 -49.20 -22.30
N GLN A 8 -32.42 -49.43 -21.22
CA GLN A 8 -31.62 -48.43 -20.51
C GLN A 8 -30.37 -48.03 -21.30
N GLY A 9 -30.16 -46.70 -21.43
CA GLY A 9 -28.99 -46.07 -22.02
C GLY A 9 -28.04 -45.53 -20.96
N ASN A 10 -26.77 -45.89 -21.12
CA ASN A 10 -25.58 -45.61 -20.33
C ASN A 10 -25.09 -44.16 -20.58
N ALA A 11 -24.63 -43.45 -19.54
CA ALA A 11 -23.98 -42.14 -19.68
C ALA A 11 -22.59 -42.15 -19.03
N THR A 12 -21.59 -42.16 -19.91
CA THR A 12 -20.15 -42.13 -19.64
C THR A 12 -19.69 -40.69 -19.36
N THR A 13 -18.95 -40.50 -18.27
CA THR A 13 -18.24 -39.26 -17.90
C THR A 13 -16.94 -39.10 -18.67
N ALA A 14 -16.67 -37.90 -19.20
CA ALA A 14 -15.37 -37.51 -19.76
C ALA A 14 -14.71 -36.41 -18.90
N PRO A 15 -13.37 -36.40 -18.74
CA PRO A 15 -12.64 -35.34 -18.04
C PRO A 15 -12.23 -34.19 -18.99
N VAL A 16 -12.33 -32.95 -18.51
CA VAL A 16 -11.85 -31.75 -19.20
C VAL A 16 -10.42 -31.46 -18.77
N THR A 17 -9.51 -31.46 -19.74
CA THR A 17 -8.11 -31.04 -19.60
C THR A 17 -7.98 -29.52 -19.67
N ALA A 18 -7.22 -28.95 -18.72
CA ALA A 18 -6.85 -27.55 -18.68
C ALA A 18 -5.55 -27.33 -19.48
N ALA A 19 -5.61 -26.51 -20.53
CA ALA A 19 -4.45 -25.93 -21.20
C ALA A 19 -4.52 -24.41 -21.03
N GLY A 20 -3.66 -23.87 -20.15
CA GLY A 20 -3.49 -22.45 -19.94
C GLY A 20 -2.59 -21.86 -21.04
N ALA A 21 -3.10 -20.88 -21.75
CA ALA A 21 -2.40 -20.13 -22.76
C ALA A 21 -1.51 -19.05 -22.12
N GLU A 22 -0.24 -19.03 -22.50
CA GLU A 22 0.67 -17.90 -22.34
C GLU A 22 0.15 -16.70 -23.15
N ALA A 23 -0.03 -15.55 -22.50
CA ALA A 23 -0.23 -14.27 -23.17
C ALA A 23 0.96 -13.37 -22.85
N ALA A 24 1.81 -13.17 -23.86
CA ALA A 24 2.91 -12.23 -23.84
C ALA A 24 2.39 -10.79 -23.69
N ALA A 25 2.89 -10.07 -22.69
CA ALA A 25 2.70 -8.64 -22.55
C ALA A 25 3.69 -7.90 -23.47
N THR A 26 3.20 -7.39 -24.60
CA THR A 26 3.94 -6.46 -25.46
C THR A 26 3.84 -5.06 -24.87
N THR A 27 4.94 -4.56 -24.31
CA THR A 27 5.11 -3.16 -23.91
C THR A 27 5.15 -2.28 -25.16
N VAL A 28 4.13 -1.46 -25.37
CA VAL A 28 4.16 -0.37 -26.36
C VAL A 28 4.71 0.87 -25.65
N VAL A 29 5.99 1.17 -25.90
CA VAL A 29 6.60 2.45 -25.55
C VAL A 29 6.13 3.48 -26.58
N GLY A 30 5.24 4.36 -26.16
CA GLY A 30 4.83 5.54 -26.93
C GLY A 30 5.88 6.63 -26.80
N ASP A 31 6.60 6.83 -27.90
CA ASP A 31 7.53 7.92 -28.16
C ASP A 31 6.75 9.26 -28.20
N MET A 32 6.92 10.11 -27.18
CA MET A 32 6.46 11.51 -27.22
C MET A 32 7.69 12.41 -27.33
N ALA A 33 7.97 12.80 -28.58
CA ALA A 33 8.84 13.91 -28.92
C ALA A 33 8.26 15.22 -28.36
N ALA A 34 9.07 15.94 -27.58
CA ALA A 34 8.84 17.33 -27.23
C ALA A 34 10.10 18.15 -27.56
N GLU A 35 9.96 18.91 -28.64
CA GLU A 35 10.42 20.28 -28.88
C GLU A 35 11.65 20.82 -28.12
N THR A 36 12.58 21.26 -28.96
CA THR A 36 13.79 22.05 -28.70
C THR A 36 13.50 23.48 -28.22
N GLY A 37 14.20 23.92 -27.17
CA GLY A 37 14.35 25.32 -26.76
C GLY A 37 15.54 25.52 -25.80
N PRO A 38 16.21 26.70 -25.77
CA PRO A 38 17.67 26.73 -25.86
C PRO A 38 18.46 26.99 -24.56
N ALA A 39 19.71 26.50 -24.59
CA ALA A 39 20.96 26.97 -23.98
C ALA A 39 20.89 27.79 -22.67
N GLY A 40 21.30 27.16 -21.57
CA GLY A 40 21.60 27.81 -20.30
C GLY A 40 22.77 27.14 -19.56
N ASN A 41 23.95 27.74 -19.71
CA ASN A 41 25.16 27.72 -18.88
C ASN A 41 25.50 26.48 -18.01
N GLY A 42 26.64 25.90 -18.40
CA GLY A 42 27.31 24.80 -17.72
C GLY A 42 27.67 25.05 -16.26
N ARG A 43 27.51 23.97 -15.49
CA ARG A 43 28.32 23.64 -14.33
C ARG A 43 28.79 22.20 -14.52
N THR A 44 30.05 22.04 -14.84
CA THR A 44 30.74 20.75 -14.83
C THR A 44 30.91 20.31 -13.38
N SER A 45 30.13 19.30 -12.97
CA SER A 45 30.40 18.57 -11.73
C SER A 45 31.69 17.76 -11.91
N PRO A 46 32.66 17.84 -10.98
CA PRO A 46 33.86 17.03 -11.04
C PRO A 46 33.53 15.55 -10.77
N ALA A 47 34.32 14.68 -11.41
CA ALA A 47 34.25 13.23 -11.33
C ALA A 47 34.38 12.71 -9.88
N PRO A 48 33.76 11.55 -9.55
CA PRO A 48 33.97 10.90 -8.26
C PRO A 48 35.41 10.38 -8.15
N GLN A 49 36.16 10.96 -7.22
CA GLN A 49 37.46 10.44 -6.80
C GLN A 49 37.26 9.12 -6.05
N GLN A 50 38.01 8.09 -6.45
CA GLN A 50 38.17 6.85 -5.68
C GLN A 50 38.71 7.17 -4.28
N PRO A 51 38.15 6.59 -3.21
CA PRO A 51 38.76 6.67 -1.90
C PRO A 51 40.02 5.80 -1.85
N GLN A 52 41.14 6.44 -1.51
CA GLN A 52 42.42 5.81 -1.22
C GLN A 52 42.34 5.02 0.09
N ASP A 53 42.91 3.83 0.07
CA ASP A 53 43.22 2.99 1.24
C ASP A 53 44.02 3.78 2.28
N GLY A 54 43.38 4.09 3.40
CA GLY A 54 44.00 4.60 4.60
C GLY A 54 43.55 3.75 5.79
N ALA A 55 44.48 2.98 6.36
CA ALA A 55 44.26 2.15 7.53
C ALA A 55 43.73 2.98 8.71
N ALA A 56 42.44 2.82 9.03
CA ALA A 56 41.79 3.42 10.18
C ALA A 56 42.27 2.70 11.46
N LYS A 57 42.89 3.46 12.37
CA LYS A 57 43.11 3.05 13.77
C LYS A 57 41.77 2.68 14.41
N PRO A 58 41.72 1.66 15.29
CA PRO A 58 40.51 1.32 16.03
C PRO A 58 40.07 2.52 16.87
N GLN A 59 38.90 3.04 16.53
CA GLN A 59 38.25 4.14 17.24
C GLN A 59 37.77 3.60 18.58
N GLN A 60 38.48 4.01 19.61
CA GLN A 60 38.24 3.71 21.02
C GLN A 60 36.79 4.03 21.38
N ALA A 61 36.06 3.03 21.89
CA ALA A 61 34.67 3.14 22.29
C ALA A 61 34.46 4.37 23.21
N ALA A 62 33.55 5.26 22.80
CA ALA A 62 33.18 6.43 23.57
C ALA A 62 32.62 6.03 24.95
N ALA A 63 32.98 6.80 25.96
CA ALA A 63 32.58 6.66 27.36
C ALA A 63 31.04 6.64 27.53
N PRO A 64 30.52 6.09 28.65
CA PRO A 64 29.09 6.09 28.95
C PRO A 64 28.51 7.51 28.92
N GLN A 65 27.47 7.71 28.11
CA GLN A 65 26.70 8.97 28.05
C GLN A 65 26.27 9.37 29.47
N THR A 66 26.47 10.64 29.80
CA THR A 66 26.06 11.21 31.09
C THR A 66 24.55 11.03 31.28
N LEU A 67 24.09 10.92 32.53
CA LEU A 67 22.66 10.79 32.86
C LEU A 67 21.83 11.93 32.24
N GLU A 68 22.45 13.10 32.10
CA GLU A 68 21.85 14.31 31.54
C GLU A 68 21.64 14.20 30.02
N GLU A 69 22.62 13.66 29.28
CA GLU A 69 22.46 13.31 27.87
C GLU A 69 21.37 12.26 27.65
N GLN A 70 21.31 11.23 28.52
CA GLN A 70 20.25 10.21 28.45
C GLN A 70 18.86 10.81 28.71
N LEU A 71 18.73 11.73 29.67
CA LEU A 71 17.49 12.45 29.96
C LEU A 71 17.05 13.32 28.78
N GLN A 72 17.99 13.99 28.11
CA GLN A 72 17.71 14.82 26.95
C GLN A 72 17.26 13.99 25.76
N VAL A 73 17.91 12.85 25.50
CA VAL A 73 17.47 11.88 24.47
C VAL A 73 16.05 11.38 24.75
N ARG A 74 15.75 10.98 26.01
CA ARG A 74 14.41 10.53 26.42
C ARG A 74 13.34 11.62 26.25
N GLN A 75 13.66 12.88 26.54
CA GLN A 75 12.74 14.00 26.32
C GLN A 75 12.45 14.21 24.83
N LEU A 76 13.46 14.05 23.98
CA LEU A 76 13.29 14.15 22.53
C LEU A 76 12.42 13.01 21.98
N GLU A 77 12.63 11.78 22.47
CA GLU A 77 11.77 10.63 22.15
C GLU A 77 10.31 10.87 22.55
N LEU A 78 10.07 11.40 23.76
CA LEU A 78 8.72 11.73 24.23
C LEU A 78 8.04 12.77 23.33
N GLN A 79 8.76 13.80 22.89
CA GLN A 79 8.22 14.79 21.96
C GLN A 79 7.88 14.18 20.60
N GLN A 80 8.74 13.28 20.08
CA GLN A 80 8.46 12.57 18.83
C GLN A 80 7.23 11.65 18.97
N ILE A 81 7.09 10.95 20.08
CA ILE A 81 5.91 10.11 20.37
C ILE A 81 4.64 10.96 20.42
N GLN A 82 4.67 12.11 21.09
CA GLN A 82 3.52 13.02 21.16
C GLN A 82 3.13 13.58 19.77
N SER A 83 4.12 13.91 18.94
CA SER A 83 3.86 14.34 17.56
C SER A 83 3.19 13.23 16.76
N ARG A 84 3.70 11.98 16.84
CA ARG A 84 3.11 10.82 16.14
C ARG A 84 1.69 10.53 16.63
N LEU A 85 1.44 10.62 17.94
CA LEU A 85 0.11 10.44 18.52
C LEU A 85 -0.89 11.47 17.97
N THR A 86 -0.46 12.73 17.84
CA THR A 86 -1.30 13.81 17.30
C THR A 86 -1.65 13.55 15.83
N THR A 87 -0.68 13.12 15.03
CA THR A 87 -0.92 12.72 13.64
C THR A 87 -1.90 11.55 13.55
N LEU A 88 -1.67 10.46 14.31
CA LEU A 88 -2.57 9.31 14.33
C LEU A 88 -3.99 9.67 14.76
N GLN A 89 -4.16 10.56 15.73
CA GLN A 89 -5.49 11.05 16.13
C GLN A 89 -6.18 11.86 15.02
N SER A 90 -5.41 12.63 14.26
CA SER A 90 -5.92 13.33 13.08
C SER A 90 -6.36 12.34 12.01
N ASP A 91 -5.52 11.36 11.68
CA ASP A 91 -5.79 10.34 10.68
C ASP A 91 -7.02 9.50 11.04
N ILE A 92 -7.18 9.12 12.32
CA ILE A 92 -8.38 8.41 12.81
C ILE A 92 -9.64 9.25 12.61
N LYS A 93 -9.60 10.55 12.93
CA LYS A 93 -10.75 11.44 12.74
C LYS A 93 -11.10 11.59 11.26
N GLU A 94 -10.09 11.71 10.41
CA GLU A 94 -10.28 11.82 8.96
C GLU A 94 -10.88 10.53 8.38
N LEU A 95 -10.37 9.36 8.78
CA LEU A 95 -10.95 8.06 8.42
C LEU A 95 -12.40 7.91 8.91
N GLN A 96 -12.69 8.31 10.15
CA GLN A 96 -14.05 8.29 10.69
C GLN A 96 -15.00 9.21 9.91
N SER A 97 -14.55 10.41 9.53
CA SER A 97 -15.31 11.32 8.67
C SER A 97 -15.57 10.67 7.31
N GLY A 98 -14.54 10.08 6.68
CA GLY A 98 -14.67 9.41 5.40
C GLY A 98 -15.66 8.24 5.43
N ILE A 99 -15.67 7.44 6.51
CA ILE A 99 -16.66 6.37 6.71
C ILE A 99 -18.08 6.93 6.76
N ASN A 100 -18.29 8.03 7.49
CA ASN A 100 -19.60 8.67 7.60
C ASN A 100 -20.07 9.23 6.25
N ASP A 101 -19.17 9.85 5.49
CA ASP A 101 -19.45 10.39 4.16
C ASP A 101 -19.87 9.28 3.19
N VAL A 102 -19.16 8.14 3.19
CA VAL A 102 -19.52 6.97 2.37
C VAL A 102 -20.89 6.41 2.79
N ALA A 103 -21.17 6.31 4.09
CA ALA A 103 -22.46 5.84 4.58
C ALA A 103 -23.61 6.77 4.16
N GLN A 104 -23.41 8.09 4.26
CA GLN A 104 -24.41 9.08 3.85
C GLN A 104 -24.61 9.11 2.32
N ALA A 105 -23.53 9.00 1.55
CA ALA A 105 -23.58 8.89 0.10
C ALA A 105 -24.37 7.64 -0.32
N LYS A 106 -24.11 6.48 0.32
CA LYS A 106 -24.87 5.25 0.09
C LYS A 106 -26.36 5.43 0.39
N LYS A 107 -26.70 5.99 1.54
CA LYS A 107 -28.11 6.23 1.93
C LYS A 107 -28.82 7.14 0.92
N SER A 108 -28.14 8.18 0.45
CA SER A 108 -28.68 9.11 -0.55
C SER A 108 -28.88 8.44 -1.91
N TYR A 109 -27.91 7.62 -2.33
CA TYR A 109 -28.00 6.81 -3.54
C TYR A 109 -29.17 5.82 -3.47
N ASP A 110 -29.28 5.05 -2.39
CA ASP A 110 -30.37 4.10 -2.16
C ASP A 110 -31.75 4.78 -2.22
N ALA A 111 -31.88 5.99 -1.64
CA ALA A 111 -33.11 6.77 -1.66
C ALA A 111 -33.46 7.33 -3.06
N SER A 112 -32.47 7.50 -3.94
CA SER A 112 -32.67 8.03 -5.30
C SER A 112 -33.14 6.97 -6.31
N LEU A 113 -32.81 5.70 -6.08
CA LEU A 113 -33.09 4.59 -6.99
C LEU A 113 -34.58 4.47 -7.41
N PRO A 114 -35.58 4.51 -6.50
CA PRO A 114 -36.98 4.32 -6.88
C PRO A 114 -37.49 5.39 -7.84
N ASN A 115 -36.99 6.62 -7.71
CA ASN A 115 -37.39 7.74 -8.56
C ASN A 115 -36.63 7.74 -9.90
N ALA A 116 -35.43 7.17 -9.95
CA ALA A 116 -34.65 7.08 -11.19
C ALA A 116 -35.37 6.25 -12.26
N ASP A 117 -35.85 5.05 -11.89
CA ASP A 117 -36.56 4.16 -12.82
C ASP A 117 -37.88 4.78 -13.33
N GLN A 118 -38.61 5.44 -12.43
CA GLN A 118 -39.89 6.07 -12.77
C GLN A 118 -39.69 7.29 -13.68
N ASN A 119 -38.69 8.11 -13.39
CA ASN A 119 -38.31 9.25 -14.22
C ASN A 119 -37.79 8.79 -15.58
N GLN A 120 -37.02 7.70 -15.65
CA GLN A 120 -36.50 7.17 -16.90
C GLN A 120 -37.62 6.67 -17.83
N LYS A 121 -38.62 5.95 -17.28
CA LYS A 121 -39.80 5.50 -18.04
C LYS A 121 -40.68 6.66 -18.52
N ALA A 122 -40.92 7.66 -17.68
CA ALA A 122 -41.70 8.83 -18.07
C ALA A 122 -40.98 9.64 -19.16
N LEU A 123 -39.66 9.77 -19.04
CA LEU A 123 -38.84 10.48 -20.01
C LEU A 123 -38.77 9.75 -21.35
N SER A 124 -38.63 8.42 -21.38
CA SER A 124 -38.55 7.67 -22.64
C SER A 124 -39.83 7.80 -23.47
N ALA A 125 -41.00 7.67 -22.86
CA ALA A 125 -42.29 7.79 -23.55
C ALA A 125 -42.54 9.21 -24.10
N ALA A 126 -42.31 10.25 -23.30
CA ALA A 126 -42.51 11.64 -23.71
C ALA A 126 -41.48 12.09 -24.78
N SER A 127 -40.24 11.61 -24.66
CA SER A 127 -39.17 11.95 -25.60
C SER A 127 -39.42 11.33 -26.97
N GLN A 128 -39.93 10.10 -27.04
CA GLN A 128 -40.08 9.38 -28.29
C GLN A 128 -41.08 10.03 -29.25
N VAL A 129 -42.25 10.47 -28.73
CA VAL A 129 -43.25 11.20 -29.54
C VAL A 129 -42.68 12.52 -30.08
N THR A 130 -41.95 13.25 -29.23
CA THR A 130 -41.34 14.53 -29.61
C THR A 130 -40.22 14.34 -30.64
N LEU A 131 -39.41 13.29 -30.48
CA LEU A 131 -38.30 12.98 -31.38
C LEU A 131 -38.79 12.62 -32.79
N GLU A 132 -39.83 11.78 -32.91
CA GLU A 132 -40.39 11.40 -34.20
C GLU A 132 -41.02 12.61 -34.93
N SER A 133 -41.71 13.48 -34.20
CA SER A 133 -42.24 14.72 -34.78
C SER A 133 -41.14 15.68 -35.27
N ALA A 134 -40.01 15.75 -34.55
CA ALA A 134 -38.86 16.55 -34.95
C ALA A 134 -38.14 15.96 -36.18
N LYS A 135 -37.92 14.64 -36.21
CA LYS A 135 -37.31 13.94 -37.34
C LYS A 135 -38.09 14.15 -38.64
N ALA A 136 -39.42 14.13 -38.59
CA ALA A 136 -40.26 14.39 -39.76
C ALA A 136 -40.10 15.80 -40.36
N LYS A 137 -39.51 16.75 -39.61
CA LYS A 137 -39.29 18.15 -40.02
C LYS A 137 -37.85 18.47 -40.40
N LEU A 138 -36.92 17.55 -40.17
CA LEU A 138 -35.50 17.71 -40.49
C LEU A 138 -35.17 16.89 -41.74
N ASP A 139 -34.25 17.39 -42.57
CA ASP A 139 -33.71 16.60 -43.66
C ASP A 139 -32.71 15.54 -43.16
N ALA A 140 -32.44 14.54 -43.99
CA ALA A 140 -31.60 13.41 -43.64
C ALA A 140 -30.15 13.79 -43.29
N ALA A 141 -29.59 14.81 -43.97
CA ALA A 141 -28.20 15.22 -43.74
C ALA A 141 -28.03 15.93 -42.39
N THR A 142 -29.03 16.76 -42.01
CA THR A 142 -29.07 17.37 -40.68
C THR A 142 -29.18 16.32 -39.58
N ILE A 143 -30.03 15.30 -39.76
CA ILE A 143 -30.17 14.19 -38.81
C ILE A 143 -28.85 13.43 -38.66
N GLU A 144 -28.22 13.05 -39.78
CA GLU A 144 -26.93 12.34 -39.78
C GLU A 144 -25.84 13.13 -39.04
N THR A 145 -25.80 14.45 -39.23
CA THR A 145 -24.84 15.32 -38.54
C THR A 145 -25.07 15.37 -37.02
N ILE A 146 -26.34 15.46 -36.59
CA ILE A 146 -26.71 15.41 -35.17
C ILE A 146 -26.31 14.06 -34.55
N ASP A 147 -26.66 12.95 -35.20
CA ASP A 147 -26.41 11.60 -34.70
C ASP A 147 -24.90 11.31 -34.65
N ALA A 148 -24.13 11.77 -35.64
CA ALA A 148 -22.68 11.68 -35.62
C ALA A 148 -22.07 12.49 -34.47
N ALA A 149 -22.56 13.71 -34.22
CA ALA A 149 -22.08 14.53 -33.10
C ALA A 149 -22.40 13.90 -31.73
N ILE A 150 -23.60 13.33 -31.57
CA ILE A 150 -23.98 12.58 -30.37
C ILE A 150 -23.07 11.36 -30.19
N THR A 151 -22.89 10.57 -31.24
CA THR A 151 -22.08 9.34 -31.21
C THR A 151 -20.63 9.63 -30.83
N ALA A 152 -20.01 10.66 -31.45
CA ALA A 152 -18.65 11.07 -31.14
C ALA A 152 -18.52 11.51 -29.67
N TYR A 153 -19.49 12.28 -29.18
CA TYR A 153 -19.50 12.76 -27.81
C TYR A 153 -19.67 11.63 -26.78
N ASP A 154 -20.59 10.70 -27.05
CA ASP A 154 -20.85 9.55 -26.18
C ASP A 154 -19.66 8.59 -26.17
N GLY A 155 -18.95 8.44 -27.30
CA GLY A 155 -17.68 7.72 -27.39
C GLY A 155 -16.60 8.34 -26.50
N ALA A 156 -16.40 9.66 -26.57
CA ALA A 156 -15.45 10.37 -25.70
C ALA A 156 -15.81 10.24 -24.21
N THR A 157 -17.10 10.33 -23.88
CA THR A 157 -17.58 10.15 -22.50
C THR A 157 -17.31 8.74 -21.99
N LYS A 158 -17.56 7.71 -22.81
CA LYS A 158 -17.27 6.30 -22.46
C LYS A 158 -15.79 6.09 -22.17
N GLN A 159 -14.90 6.68 -22.96
CA GLN A 159 -13.46 6.60 -22.72
C GLN A 159 -13.06 7.25 -21.38
N LEU A 160 -13.60 8.43 -21.07
CA LEU A 160 -13.34 9.09 -19.78
C LEU A 160 -13.89 8.31 -18.59
N THR A 161 -15.05 7.65 -18.74
CA THR A 161 -15.59 6.74 -17.72
C THR A 161 -14.66 5.56 -17.45
N GLU A 162 -14.11 4.93 -18.50
CA GLU A 162 -13.16 3.83 -18.31
C GLU A 162 -11.84 4.32 -17.69
N ASN A 163 -11.37 5.52 -18.07
CA ASN A 163 -10.20 6.13 -17.44
C ASN A 163 -10.40 6.39 -15.93
N GLU A 164 -11.58 6.89 -15.53
CA GLU A 164 -11.92 7.09 -14.12
C GLU A 164 -11.98 5.76 -13.36
N LYS A 165 -12.60 4.74 -13.94
CA LYS A 165 -12.69 3.39 -13.35
C LYS A 165 -11.31 2.75 -13.18
N ASN A 166 -10.44 2.88 -14.17
CA ASN A 166 -9.06 2.41 -14.09
C ASN A 166 -8.29 3.16 -12.99
N ALA A 167 -8.39 4.49 -12.93
CA ALA A 167 -7.75 5.29 -11.89
C ALA A 167 -8.25 4.91 -10.49
N ARG A 168 -9.54 4.64 -10.31
CA ARG A 168 -10.13 4.14 -9.06
C ARG A 168 -9.55 2.79 -8.65
N THR A 169 -9.39 1.87 -9.60
CA THR A 169 -8.78 0.56 -9.36
C THR A 169 -7.31 0.72 -8.94
N THR A 170 -6.57 1.61 -9.60
CA THR A 170 -5.18 1.93 -9.23
C THR A 170 -5.08 2.50 -7.81
N VAL A 171 -5.98 3.41 -7.41
CA VAL A 171 -6.05 3.92 -6.03
C VAL A 171 -6.26 2.78 -5.03
N GLN A 172 -7.20 1.87 -5.28
CA GLN A 172 -7.46 0.76 -4.36
C GLN A 172 -6.22 -0.15 -4.18
N THR A 173 -5.55 -0.50 -5.27
CA THR A 173 -4.35 -1.34 -5.24
C THR A 173 -3.19 -0.64 -4.53
N THR A 174 -2.91 0.62 -4.87
CA THR A 174 -1.79 1.38 -4.30
C THR A 174 -2.03 1.75 -2.84
N ALA A 175 -3.25 2.09 -2.44
CA ALA A 175 -3.60 2.32 -1.04
C ALA A 175 -3.42 1.05 -0.19
N LYS A 176 -3.79 -0.12 -0.73
CA LYS A 176 -3.53 -1.40 -0.05
C LYS A 176 -2.02 -1.65 0.11
N ALA A 177 -1.23 -1.46 -0.95
CA ALA A 177 0.23 -1.63 -0.88
C ALA A 177 0.87 -0.68 0.16
N ALA A 178 0.44 0.58 0.20
CA ALA A 178 0.89 1.54 1.21
C ALA A 178 0.56 1.09 2.64
N TRP A 179 -0.64 0.55 2.86
CA TRP A 179 -1.03 0.02 4.17
C TRP A 179 -0.22 -1.21 4.56
N ASP A 180 -0.06 -2.18 3.65
CA ASP A 180 0.73 -3.40 3.91
C ASP A 180 2.19 -3.04 4.23
N ALA A 181 2.80 -2.10 3.48
CA ALA A 181 4.17 -1.64 3.71
C ALA A 181 4.32 -0.90 5.06
N ALA A 182 3.36 -0.06 5.42
CA ALA A 182 3.36 0.62 6.72
C ALA A 182 3.27 -0.37 7.90
N GLN A 183 2.53 -1.47 7.73
CA GLN A 183 2.39 -2.52 8.76
C GLN A 183 3.65 -3.38 8.92
N ALA A 184 4.57 -3.37 7.95
CA ALA A 184 5.85 -4.07 8.05
C ALA A 184 6.90 -3.33 8.90
N VAL A 185 6.73 -2.02 9.13
CA VAL A 185 7.71 -1.21 9.88
C VAL A 185 7.74 -1.55 11.38
N PRO A 186 6.61 -1.67 12.12
CA PRO A 186 6.64 -2.02 13.54
C PRO A 186 7.37 -3.34 13.87
N PRO A 187 7.10 -4.49 13.21
CA PRO A 187 7.83 -5.72 13.54
C PRO A 187 9.34 -5.61 13.25
N ALA A 188 9.75 -4.93 12.17
CA ALA A 188 11.16 -4.70 11.89
C ALA A 188 11.83 -3.81 12.95
N GLN A 189 11.10 -2.84 13.50
CA GLN A 189 11.55 -2.00 14.61
C GLN A 189 11.70 -2.82 15.90
N ASP A 190 10.70 -3.65 16.20
CA ASP A 190 10.70 -4.54 17.37
C ASP A 190 11.89 -5.51 17.33
N ASP A 191 12.24 -6.05 16.16
CA ASP A 191 13.39 -6.95 16.01
C ASP A 191 14.72 -6.22 16.28
N VAL A 192 14.90 -5.01 15.75
CA VAL A 192 16.09 -4.19 16.02
C VAL A 192 16.19 -3.87 17.51
N ASP A 193 15.09 -3.51 18.16
CA ASP A 193 15.09 -3.15 19.58
C ASP A 193 15.29 -4.38 20.47
N ALA A 194 14.72 -5.54 20.10
CA ALA A 194 14.99 -6.81 20.75
C ALA A 194 16.46 -7.20 20.69
N GLN A 195 17.12 -6.96 19.54
CA GLN A 195 18.55 -7.19 19.37
C GLN A 195 19.37 -6.20 20.21
N LYS A 196 19.05 -4.90 20.22
CA LYS A 196 19.71 -3.90 21.07
C LYS A 196 19.61 -4.21 22.57
N ASP A 197 18.51 -4.83 23.00
CA ASP A 197 18.30 -5.24 24.39
C ASP A 197 19.02 -6.53 24.78
N LEU A 198 19.58 -7.27 23.80
CA LEU A 198 20.24 -8.55 24.07
C LEU A 198 21.42 -8.44 25.06
N PRO A 199 22.34 -7.47 24.97
CA PRO A 199 23.43 -7.33 25.95
C PRO A 199 22.92 -7.14 27.39
N LYS A 200 21.82 -6.39 27.56
CA LYS A 200 21.19 -6.19 28.88
C LYS A 200 20.57 -7.48 29.41
N LYS A 201 19.89 -8.25 28.54
CA LYS A 201 19.33 -9.57 28.88
C LYS A 201 20.45 -10.56 29.26
N LEU A 202 21.54 -10.58 28.51
CA LEU A 202 22.72 -11.40 28.80
C LEU A 202 23.39 -10.99 30.12
N ALA A 203 23.52 -9.70 30.41
CA ALA A 203 24.07 -9.23 31.68
C ALA A 203 23.21 -9.64 32.89
N ALA A 204 21.88 -9.59 32.76
CA ALA A 204 20.97 -10.08 33.79
C ALA A 204 21.11 -11.60 34.00
N MET A 205 21.16 -12.37 32.92
CA MET A 205 21.37 -13.82 32.97
C MET A 205 22.72 -14.19 33.61
N LEU A 206 23.82 -13.51 33.26
CA LEU A 206 25.13 -13.73 33.88
C LEU A 206 25.14 -13.41 35.38
N LYS A 207 24.38 -12.38 35.79
CA LYS A 207 24.18 -12.07 37.21
C LYS A 207 23.45 -13.20 37.95
N ASP A 208 22.41 -13.75 37.34
CA ASP A 208 21.66 -14.88 37.91
C ASP A 208 22.53 -16.14 38.02
N VAL A 209 23.31 -16.46 36.98
CA VAL A 209 24.31 -17.55 37.00
C VAL A 209 25.32 -17.34 38.14
N THR A 210 25.83 -16.12 38.30
CA THR A 210 26.77 -15.80 39.39
C THR A 210 26.11 -16.00 40.77
N GLY A 211 24.84 -15.60 40.91
CA GLY A 211 24.06 -15.83 42.12
C GLY A 211 23.88 -17.32 42.44
N LEU A 212 23.54 -18.14 41.43
CA LEU A 212 23.41 -19.60 41.58
C LEU A 212 24.75 -20.25 41.99
N ILE A 213 25.86 -19.83 41.39
CA ILE A 213 27.19 -20.35 41.76
C ILE A 213 27.53 -20.03 43.22
N GLU A 214 27.28 -18.80 43.67
CA GLU A 214 27.55 -18.41 45.06
C GLU A 214 26.64 -19.15 46.06
N GLN A 215 25.36 -19.33 45.74
CA GLN A 215 24.45 -20.16 46.52
C GLN A 215 24.92 -21.62 46.58
N GLY A 216 25.37 -22.18 45.45
CA GLY A 216 25.93 -23.53 45.36
C GLY A 216 27.19 -23.72 46.22
N LYS A 217 28.08 -22.72 46.24
CA LYS A 217 29.30 -22.70 47.07
C LYS A 217 28.97 -22.61 48.57
N ASN A 218 27.98 -21.81 48.94
CA ASN A 218 27.53 -21.69 50.32
C ASN A 218 26.91 -23.00 50.82
N ALA A 219 26.03 -23.63 50.03
CA ALA A 219 25.47 -24.93 50.33
C ALA A 219 26.54 -26.01 50.50
N PHE A 220 27.55 -26.02 49.62
CA PHE A 220 28.69 -26.94 49.72
C PHE A 220 29.45 -26.77 51.05
N THR A 221 29.74 -25.53 51.43
CA THR A 221 30.47 -25.22 52.68
C THR A 221 29.69 -25.65 53.92
N GLN A 222 28.35 -25.66 53.84
CA GLN A 222 27.45 -26.11 54.91
C GLN A 222 27.23 -27.64 54.93
N GLY A 223 27.79 -28.38 53.96
CA GLY A 223 27.57 -29.82 53.82
C GLY A 223 26.24 -30.21 53.15
N ASP A 224 25.49 -29.24 52.59
CA ASP A 224 24.28 -29.50 51.81
C ASP A 224 24.63 -29.75 50.33
N PHE A 225 25.09 -30.96 50.06
CA PHE A 225 25.51 -31.37 48.71
C PHE A 225 24.33 -31.46 47.72
N ALA A 226 23.11 -31.72 48.21
CA ALA A 226 21.93 -31.80 47.36
C ALA A 226 21.57 -30.42 46.80
N ALA A 227 21.53 -29.39 47.65
CA ALA A 227 21.33 -28.02 47.22
C ALA A 227 22.47 -27.51 46.33
N SER A 228 23.72 -27.84 46.67
CA SER A 228 24.88 -27.47 45.83
C SER A 228 24.78 -28.05 44.41
N TYR A 229 24.41 -29.33 44.28
CA TYR A 229 24.20 -29.97 42.98
C TYR A 229 23.04 -29.33 42.20
N PHE A 230 21.92 -29.01 42.87
CA PHE A 230 20.79 -28.33 42.26
C PHE A 230 21.19 -26.97 41.67
N TYR A 231 21.81 -26.09 42.46
CA TYR A 231 22.21 -24.76 41.98
C TYR A 231 23.22 -24.83 40.84
N ALA A 232 24.18 -25.76 40.90
CA ALA A 232 25.11 -25.98 39.80
C ALA A 232 24.40 -26.44 38.51
N LYS A 233 23.40 -27.33 38.63
CA LYS A 233 22.61 -27.80 37.49
C LYS A 233 21.74 -26.71 36.90
N GLU A 234 21.11 -25.88 37.72
CA GLU A 234 20.34 -24.71 37.26
C GLU A 234 21.25 -23.71 36.54
N ALA A 235 22.44 -23.43 37.07
CA ALA A 235 23.42 -22.54 36.44
C ALA A 235 23.85 -23.06 35.06
N VAL A 236 24.18 -24.35 34.96
CA VAL A 236 24.51 -25.01 33.67
C VAL A 236 23.32 -24.94 32.72
N THR A 237 22.10 -25.19 33.20
CA THR A 237 20.88 -25.16 32.38
C THR A 237 20.67 -23.75 31.81
N LEU A 238 20.81 -22.71 32.63
CA LEU A 238 20.63 -21.32 32.19
C LEU A 238 21.66 -20.90 31.13
N VAL A 239 22.93 -21.29 31.31
CA VAL A 239 24.00 -21.00 30.34
C VAL A 239 23.82 -21.80 29.03
N THR A 240 23.41 -23.06 29.11
CA THR A 240 23.30 -23.94 27.93
C THR A 240 22.03 -23.73 27.12
N THR A 241 20.94 -23.25 27.75
CA THR A 241 19.67 -22.94 27.06
C THR A 241 19.64 -21.55 26.45
N THR A 242 20.55 -20.66 26.86
CA THR A 242 20.64 -19.29 26.31
C THR A 242 21.69 -19.24 25.22
N ALA A 243 21.27 -18.95 23.99
CA ALA A 243 22.21 -18.65 22.91
C ALA A 243 22.93 -17.34 23.20
N ILE A 244 24.23 -17.40 23.46
CA ILE A 244 25.09 -16.23 23.61
C ILE A 244 25.79 -16.02 22.27
N PRO A 245 25.35 -15.09 21.41
CA PRO A 245 26.02 -14.85 20.15
C PRO A 245 27.44 -14.33 20.40
N LYS A 246 28.35 -14.69 19.51
CA LYS A 246 29.68 -14.06 19.51
C LYS A 246 29.55 -12.57 19.16
N PRO A 247 30.53 -11.71 19.55
CA PRO A 247 30.46 -10.28 19.27
C PRO A 247 30.27 -9.94 17.78
N ASP A 248 30.92 -10.67 16.89
CA ASP A 248 30.82 -10.53 15.43
C ASP A 248 29.45 -10.98 14.90
N GLU A 249 28.89 -12.06 15.45
CA GLU A 249 27.53 -12.52 15.14
C GLU A 249 26.48 -11.50 15.58
N TYR A 250 26.63 -10.92 16.77
CA TYR A 250 25.75 -9.86 17.27
C TYR A 250 25.78 -8.61 16.39
N GLU A 251 26.97 -8.12 16.02
CA GLU A 251 27.11 -6.94 15.17
C GLU A 251 26.55 -7.18 13.77
N THR A 252 26.83 -8.37 13.20
CA THR A 252 26.31 -8.77 11.89
C THR A 252 24.79 -8.78 11.88
N GLU A 253 24.19 -9.36 12.91
CA GLU A 253 22.73 -9.46 13.03
C GLU A 253 22.08 -8.09 13.26
N LEU A 254 22.65 -7.25 14.14
CA LEU A 254 22.15 -5.89 14.36
C LEU A 254 22.21 -5.06 13.08
N ARG A 255 23.28 -5.20 12.29
CA ARG A 255 23.42 -4.52 10.99
C ARG A 255 22.40 -5.01 9.98
N ARG A 256 22.17 -6.33 9.90
CA ARG A 256 21.15 -6.94 9.04
C ARG A 256 19.75 -6.40 9.37
N LEU A 257 19.34 -6.50 10.63
CA LEU A 257 18.04 -6.04 11.11
C LEU A 257 17.85 -4.53 10.91
N SER A 258 18.90 -3.72 11.15
CA SER A 258 18.84 -2.28 10.89
C SER A 258 18.65 -1.97 9.40
N GLY A 259 19.30 -2.73 8.51
CA GLY A 259 19.11 -2.62 7.06
C GLY A 259 17.69 -2.98 6.61
N GLU A 260 17.10 -4.02 7.21
CA GLU A 260 15.72 -4.44 6.96
C GLU A 260 14.70 -3.41 7.43
N LEU A 261 14.93 -2.79 8.60
CA LEU A 261 14.13 -1.69 9.10
C LEU A 261 14.17 -0.47 8.16
N GLU A 262 15.35 -0.06 7.69
CA GLU A 262 15.48 1.07 6.76
C GLU A 262 14.84 0.75 5.40
N THR A 263 14.97 -0.47 4.91
CA THR A 263 14.27 -0.93 3.70
C THR A 263 12.76 -0.84 3.89
N SER A 264 12.23 -1.33 5.01
CA SER A 264 10.79 -1.29 5.30
C SER A 264 10.25 0.14 5.39
N LYS A 265 11.02 1.09 5.96
CA LYS A 265 10.66 2.51 6.00
C LYS A 265 10.65 3.14 4.60
N HIS A 266 11.62 2.78 3.77
CA HIS A 266 11.69 3.24 2.39
C HIS A 266 10.48 2.74 1.58
N ASP A 267 10.19 1.43 1.67
CA ASP A 267 9.04 0.81 1.01
C ASP A 267 7.71 1.44 1.43
N ALA A 268 7.54 1.73 2.73
CA ALA A 268 6.36 2.43 3.25
C ALA A 268 6.26 3.86 2.70
N THR A 269 7.37 4.57 2.57
CA THR A 269 7.43 5.94 2.01
C THR A 269 7.09 5.94 0.53
N ASP A 270 7.73 5.07 -0.26
CA ASP A 270 7.51 4.95 -1.70
C ASP A 270 6.07 4.54 -2.01
N SER A 271 5.55 3.56 -1.27
CA SER A 271 4.17 3.10 -1.45
C SER A 271 3.15 4.19 -1.11
N LYS A 272 3.43 5.02 -0.09
CA LYS A 272 2.60 6.20 0.21
C LYS A 272 2.62 7.20 -0.93
N VAL A 273 3.80 7.54 -1.47
CA VAL A 273 3.93 8.46 -2.61
C VAL A 273 3.16 7.94 -3.83
N ALA A 274 3.21 6.62 -4.09
CA ALA A 274 2.45 6.00 -5.16
C ALA A 274 0.93 6.09 -4.93
N ALA A 275 0.46 5.88 -3.71
CA ALA A 275 -0.94 6.02 -3.35
C ALA A 275 -1.44 7.48 -3.51
N ASP A 276 -0.65 8.46 -3.07
CA ASP A 276 -0.95 9.89 -3.23
C ASP A 276 -1.02 10.27 -4.72
N GLY A 277 -0.08 9.77 -5.54
CA GLY A 277 -0.07 9.94 -6.99
C GLY A 277 -1.32 9.35 -7.66
N ALA A 278 -1.73 8.14 -7.27
CA ALA A 278 -2.95 7.51 -7.78
C ALA A 278 -4.20 8.31 -7.41
N GLN A 279 -4.27 8.84 -6.17
CA GLN A 279 -5.38 9.65 -5.71
C GLN A 279 -5.51 10.96 -6.51
N ALA A 280 -4.39 11.61 -6.81
CA ALA A 280 -4.36 12.80 -7.66
C ALA A 280 -4.87 12.49 -9.08
N ALA A 281 -4.43 11.36 -9.67
CA ALA A 281 -4.88 10.92 -10.98
C ALA A 281 -6.39 10.63 -11.02
N LEU A 282 -6.94 9.98 -9.98
CA LEU A 282 -8.38 9.77 -9.84
C LEU A 282 -9.14 11.10 -9.81
N LYS A 283 -8.69 12.08 -9.01
CA LYS A 283 -9.30 13.41 -8.94
C LYS A 283 -9.32 14.09 -10.31
N GLN A 284 -8.24 14.00 -11.07
CA GLN A 284 -8.16 14.54 -12.43
C GLN A 284 -9.12 13.83 -13.39
N ALA A 285 -9.17 12.50 -13.37
CA ALA A 285 -10.07 11.71 -14.21
C ALA A 285 -11.54 12.01 -13.90
N SER A 286 -11.92 12.08 -12.62
CA SER A 286 -13.28 12.47 -12.19
C SER A 286 -13.63 13.90 -12.63
N ALA A 287 -12.70 14.85 -12.51
CA ALA A 287 -12.92 16.22 -12.96
C ALA A 287 -13.09 16.30 -14.49
N ALA A 288 -12.31 15.56 -15.26
CA ALA A 288 -12.43 15.49 -16.72
C ALA A 288 -13.79 14.90 -17.14
N LEU A 289 -14.23 13.82 -16.50
CA LEU A 289 -15.54 13.22 -16.76
C LEU A 289 -16.70 14.15 -16.42
N ALA A 290 -16.61 14.86 -15.29
CA ALA A 290 -17.62 15.84 -14.88
C ALA A 290 -17.67 17.03 -15.83
N ALA A 291 -16.50 17.58 -16.20
CA ALA A 291 -16.37 18.67 -17.15
C ALA A 291 -16.94 18.28 -18.52
N GLN A 292 -16.59 17.09 -19.02
CA GLN A 292 -17.17 16.52 -20.23
C GLN A 292 -18.69 16.54 -20.06
N THR A 293 -19.26 15.77 -19.13
CA THR A 293 -20.70 15.59 -18.96
C THR A 293 -21.48 16.92 -18.89
N SER A 294 -20.95 17.93 -18.19
CA SER A 294 -21.55 19.27 -18.10
C SER A 294 -21.58 20.02 -19.46
N ALA A 295 -20.59 19.78 -20.32
CA ALA A 295 -20.46 20.39 -21.63
C ALA A 295 -21.32 19.73 -22.73
N ARG A 296 -21.91 18.55 -22.49
CA ARG A 296 -22.61 17.74 -23.51
C ARG A 296 -23.56 18.54 -24.37
N ARG A 297 -24.50 19.22 -23.73
CA ARG A 297 -25.55 19.96 -24.42
C ARG A 297 -24.99 21.11 -25.24
N ALA A 298 -24.04 21.86 -24.68
CA ALA A 298 -23.43 23.00 -25.38
C ALA A 298 -22.58 22.55 -26.57
N ALA A 299 -21.80 21.47 -26.42
CA ALA A 299 -20.97 20.91 -27.48
C ALA A 299 -21.81 20.38 -28.65
N ILE A 300 -22.86 19.60 -28.37
CA ILE A 300 -23.76 19.10 -29.41
C ILE A 300 -24.46 20.26 -30.11
N LEU A 301 -25.05 21.21 -29.37
CA LEU A 301 -25.71 22.38 -29.97
C LEU A 301 -24.78 23.22 -30.84
N ALA A 302 -23.49 23.33 -30.48
CA ALA A 302 -22.51 24.05 -31.28
C ALA A 302 -22.19 23.34 -32.61
N GLN A 303 -22.22 22.00 -32.64
CA GLN A 303 -22.07 21.24 -33.88
C GLN A 303 -23.31 21.36 -34.77
N ILE A 304 -24.51 21.31 -34.17
CA ILE A 304 -25.77 21.49 -34.90
C ILE A 304 -25.83 22.85 -35.59
N LYS A 305 -25.35 23.93 -34.94
CA LYS A 305 -25.34 25.28 -35.53
C LYS A 305 -24.36 25.45 -36.70
N LYS A 306 -23.46 24.50 -36.92
CA LYS A 306 -22.50 24.51 -38.04
C LYS A 306 -23.00 23.71 -39.25
N ALA A 307 -23.95 22.82 -39.02
CA ALA A 307 -24.66 22.07 -40.05
C ALA A 307 -25.69 22.98 -40.73
#